data_AF-A0A0S4X3X7-F1
#
_entry.id   AF-A0A0S4X3X7-F1
#
_cell.length_a   1.000
_cell.length_b   1.000
_cell.length_c   1.000
_cell.angle_alpha   90.00
_cell.angle_beta   90.00
_cell.angle_gamma   90.00
#
_symmetry.space_group_name_H-M   'P 1'
#
loop_
_entity.id
_entity.type
_entity.pdbx_description
1 polymer ?
#
loop_
_entity_poly.entity_id
_entity_poly.type
_entity_poly.pdbx_seq_one_letter_code
_entity_poly.pdbx_strand_id
1 'polypeptide(L)'
;MVTLLRNLQTEVLILDEAQHLVDYKRNTAYETADWIKSLMNESDVTVVLVGLKRTQQLLWANEQLRRRFCAIANFERFCLETRGSQ
;
A
#
# COMPACT_ATOMS: atom_id res chain seq x y z
N MET A 1 8.47 13.39 -7.67
CA MET A 1 7.65 12.82 -6.58
C MET A 1 8.21 13.23 -5.22
N VAL A 2 9.40 12.74 -4.83
CA VAL A 2 10.03 13.03 -3.52
C VAL A 2 10.11 14.52 -3.19
N THR A 3 10.57 15.36 -4.11
CA THR A 3 10.63 16.82 -3.91
C THR A 3 9.28 17.42 -3.57
N LEU A 4 8.20 16.94 -4.21
CA LEU A 4 6.85 17.43 -3.94
C LEU A 4 6.40 17.02 -2.53
N LEU A 5 6.58 15.74 -2.17
CA LEU A 5 6.23 15.24 -0.84
C LEU A 5 6.96 16.00 0.27
N ARG A 6 8.26 16.24 0.08
CA ARG A 6 9.09 17.03 1.02
C ARG A 6 8.62 18.48 1.11
N ASN A 7 8.39 19.14 -0.02
CA ASN A 7 7.97 20.55 -0.05
C ASN A 7 6.58 20.75 0.55
N LEU A 8 5.68 19.78 0.39
CA LEU A 8 4.35 19.78 0.98
C LEU A 8 4.34 19.27 2.43
N GLN A 9 5.50 18.92 2.99
CA GLN A 9 5.63 18.34 4.33
C GLN A 9 4.67 17.16 4.53
N THR A 10 4.53 16.32 3.50
CA THR A 10 3.63 15.17 3.53
C THR A 10 4.18 14.15 4.52
N GLU A 11 3.38 13.78 5.52
CA GLU A 11 3.75 12.74 6.49
C GLU A 11 3.24 11.35 6.09
N VAL A 12 2.12 11.31 5.35
CA VAL A 12 1.45 10.07 4.94
C VAL A 12 1.07 10.12 3.46
N LEU A 13 1.44 9.07 2.72
CA LEU A 13 1.01 8.82 1.35
C LEU A 13 0.12 7.57 1.31
N ILE A 14 -1.13 7.76 0.88
CA ILE A 14 -2.09 6.65 0.69
C ILE A 14 -2.15 6.33 -0.81
N LEU A 15 -1.83 5.09 -1.16
CA LEU A 15 -1.98 4.57 -2.52
C LEU A 15 -3.20 3.66 -2.56
N ASP A 16 -4.28 4.17 -3.14
CA ASP A 16 -5.50 3.40 -3.38
C ASP A 16 -5.38 2.52 -4.63
N GLU A 17 -6.21 1.48 -4.70
CA GLU A 17 -6.21 0.48 -5.78
C GLU A 17 -4.81 -0.15 -6.03
N ALA A 18 -4.02 -0.32 -4.96
CA ALA A 18 -2.64 -0.78 -5.04
C ALA A 18 -2.47 -2.18 -5.67
N GLN A 19 -3.56 -2.94 -5.85
CA GLN A 19 -3.57 -4.17 -6.63
C GLN A 19 -3.12 -3.97 -8.08
N HIS A 20 -3.35 -2.80 -8.67
CA HIS A 20 -2.95 -2.55 -10.06
C HIS A 20 -1.42 -2.55 -10.23
N LEU A 21 -0.69 -2.28 -9.15
CA LEU A 21 0.78 -2.33 -9.12
C LEU A 21 1.32 -3.77 -9.29
N VAL A 22 0.57 -4.78 -8.83
CA VAL A 22 0.95 -6.20 -8.97
C VAL A 22 0.36 -6.85 -10.22
N ASP A 23 -0.76 -6.34 -10.73
CA ASP A 23 -1.48 -6.95 -11.86
C ASP A 23 -0.76 -6.73 -13.21
N TYR A 24 0.16 -5.76 -13.32
CA TYR A 24 0.72 -5.34 -14.63
C TYR A 24 1.80 -6.26 -15.22
N LYS A 25 2.33 -7.24 -14.46
CA LYS A 25 3.15 -8.43 -14.84
C LYS A 25 3.92 -8.90 -13.61
N ARG A 26 4.15 -10.21 -13.41
CA ARG A 26 4.91 -10.70 -12.23
C ARG A 26 6.32 -10.10 -12.09
N ASN A 27 7.00 -9.82 -13.20
CA ASN A 27 8.34 -9.21 -13.16
C ASN A 27 8.32 -7.76 -12.64
N THR A 28 7.18 -7.04 -12.72
CA THR A 28 7.08 -5.64 -12.28
C THR A 28 6.76 -5.52 -10.80
N ALA A 29 6.34 -6.59 -10.12
CA ALA A 29 6.02 -6.54 -8.69
C ALA A 29 7.26 -6.24 -7.84
N TYR A 30 8.41 -6.85 -8.17
CA TYR A 30 9.67 -6.58 -7.48
C TYR A 30 10.14 -5.13 -7.71
N GLU A 31 10.14 -4.67 -8.97
CA GLU A 31 10.52 -3.30 -9.34
C GLU A 31 9.62 -2.27 -8.66
N THR A 32 8.32 -2.52 -8.61
CA THR A 32 7.37 -1.64 -7.93
C THR A 32 7.60 -1.61 -6.43
N ALA A 33 7.87 -2.78 -5.83
CA ALA A 33 8.18 -2.86 -4.41
C ALA A 33 9.50 -2.14 -4.06
N ASP A 34 10.49 -2.23 -4.95
CA ASP A 34 11.75 -1.51 -4.82
C ASP A 34 11.57 0.02 -4.96
N TRP A 35 10.73 0.45 -5.90
CA TRP A 35 10.37 1.86 -6.06
C TRP A 35 9.68 2.42 -4.81
N ILE A 36 8.72 1.69 -4.22
CA ILE A 36 8.05 2.13 -2.98
C ILE A 36 9.06 2.20 -1.82
N LYS A 37 9.96 1.21 -1.73
CA LYS A 37 11.04 1.22 -0.73
C LYS A 37 11.91 2.47 -0.86
N SER A 38 12.32 2.82 -2.08
CA SER A 38 13.13 4.01 -2.36
C SER A 38 12.34 5.29 -2.06
N LEU A 39 11.05 5.35 -2.42
CA LEU A 39 10.18 6.46 -2.07
C LEU A 39 10.12 6.68 -0.56
N MET A 40 9.89 5.62 0.23
CA MET A 40 9.89 5.70 1.70
C MET A 40 11.23 6.19 2.25
N ASN A 41 12.36 5.71 1.71
CA ASN A 41 13.70 6.12 2.15
C ASN A 41 14.00 7.59 1.86
N GLU A 42 13.60 8.05 0.68
CA GLU A 42 13.98 9.38 0.23
C GLU A 42 13.01 10.44 0.75
N SER A 43 11.77 10.10 1.04
CA SER A 43 10.77 11.10 1.44
C SER A 43 10.42 11.07 2.93
N ASP A 44 10.86 10.05 3.68
CA ASP A 44 10.50 9.80 5.08
C ASP A 44 8.98 9.73 5.33
N VAL A 45 8.19 9.53 4.27
CA VAL A 45 6.72 9.42 4.38
C VAL A 45 6.31 8.03 4.81
N THR A 46 5.28 7.97 5.62
CA THR A 46 4.57 6.72 5.88
C THR A 46 3.73 6.38 4.67
N VAL A 47 3.92 5.18 4.11
CA VAL A 47 3.13 4.70 2.97
C VAL A 47 2.04 3.75 3.46
N VAL A 48 0.81 4.03 3.08
CA VAL A 48 -0.35 3.14 3.29
C VAL A 48 -0.79 2.61 1.93
N LEU A 49 -0.84 1.29 1.79
CA LEU A 49 -1.35 0.63 0.60
C LEU A 49 -2.77 0.16 0.85
N VAL A 50 -3.71 0.68 0.07
CA VAL A 50 -5.12 0.28 0.12
C VAL A 50 -5.43 -0.48 -1.15
N GLY A 51 -6.11 -1.62 -1.01
CA GLY A 51 -6.45 -2.44 -2.17
C GLY A 51 -6.98 -3.82 -1.82
N LEU A 52 -7.12 -4.64 -2.86
CA LEU A 52 -7.61 -6.00 -2.76
C LEU A 52 -6.54 -6.91 -2.13
N LYS A 53 -6.95 -8.07 -1.60
CA LYS A 53 -6.04 -9.04 -0.94
C LYS A 53 -4.78 -9.37 -1.76
N ARG A 54 -4.87 -9.33 -3.09
CA ARG A 54 -3.73 -9.58 -3.98
C ARG A 54 -2.60 -8.54 -3.87
N THR A 55 -2.87 -7.33 -3.40
CA THR A 55 -1.83 -6.33 -3.08
C THR A 55 -0.77 -6.87 -2.13
N GLN A 56 -1.11 -7.84 -1.27
CA GLN A 56 -0.13 -8.50 -0.39
C GLN A 56 1.02 -9.15 -1.16
N GLN A 57 0.83 -9.56 -2.42
CA GLN A 57 1.89 -10.12 -3.26
C GLN A 57 3.08 -9.15 -3.42
N LEU A 58 2.84 -7.84 -3.38
CA LEU A 58 3.87 -6.81 -3.41
C LEU A 58 4.80 -6.90 -2.19
N LEU A 59 4.24 -7.17 -1.02
CA LEU A 59 5.02 -7.38 0.22
C LEU A 59 5.84 -8.67 0.15
N TRP A 60 5.30 -9.73 -0.47
CA TRP A 60 6.04 -10.97 -0.66
C TRP A 60 7.11 -10.89 -1.75
N ALA A 61 6.98 -9.95 -2.70
CA ALA A 61 7.96 -9.74 -3.76
C ALA A 61 9.27 -9.14 -3.23
N ASN A 62 9.23 -8.33 -2.17
CA ASN A 62 10.43 -7.67 -1.62
C ASN A 62 10.43 -7.70 -0.08
N GLU A 63 11.32 -8.51 0.49
CA GLU A 63 11.45 -8.64 1.94
C GLU A 63 11.83 -7.31 2.63
N GLN A 64 12.62 -6.46 1.98
CA GLN A 64 13.02 -5.16 2.53
C GLN A 64 11.83 -4.21 2.65
N LEU A 65 10.92 -4.26 1.67
CA LEU A 65 9.66 -3.53 1.73
C LEU A 65 8.77 -4.10 2.84
N ARG A 66 8.59 -5.43 2.87
CA ARG A 66 7.75 -6.12 3.85
C ARG A 66 8.08 -5.74 5.29
N ARG A 67 9.37 -5.68 5.63
CA ARG A 67 9.85 -5.33 6.98
C ARG A 67 9.49 -3.92 7.43
N ARG A 68 9.08 -3.02 6.52
CA ARG A 68 8.69 -1.63 6.81
C ARG A 68 7.20 -1.46 7.06
N PHE A 69 6.38 -2.43 6.69
CA PHE A 69 4.96 -2.41 6.98
C PHE A 69 4.71 -3.06 8.34
N CYS A 70 4.24 -2.26 9.29
CA CYS A 70 4.00 -2.70 10.67
C CYS A 70 2.72 -3.54 10.84
N ALA A 71 1.75 -3.38 9.94
CA ALA A 71 0.44 -4.04 10.06
C ALA A 71 -0.25 -4.19 8.69
N ILE A 72 -1.15 -5.18 8.63
CA ILE A 72 -2.11 -5.36 7.54
C ILE A 72 -3.50 -5.39 8.17
N ALA A 73 -4.33 -4.39 7.86
CA ALA A 73 -5.73 -4.37 8.25
C ALA A 73 -6.59 -4.96 7.11
N ASN A 74 -7.36 -6.01 7.42
CA ASN A 74 -8.32 -6.57 6.47
C ASN A 74 -9.70 -5.98 6.76
N PHE A 75 -10.29 -5.32 5.77
CA PHE A 75 -11.66 -4.83 5.85
C PHE A 75 -12.58 -5.81 5.13
N GLU A 76 -13.64 -6.22 5.81
CA GLU A 76 -14.74 -6.96 5.16
C GLU A 76 -15.65 -6.00 4.40
N ARG A 77 -16.51 -6.56 3.54
CA ARG A 77 -17.52 -5.75 2.86
C ARG A 77 -18.37 -5.06 3.91
N PHE A 78 -18.62 -3.78 3.70
CA PHE A 78 -19.56 -3.05 4.53
C PHE A 78 -20.92 -3.72 4.49
N CYS A 79 -21.42 -4.11 5.66
CA CYS A 79 -22.75 -4.67 5.85
C CYS A 79 -23.51 -3.75 6.80
N LEU A 80 -24.69 -3.29 6.37
CA LEU A 80 -25.62 -2.62 7.27
C LEU A 80 -26.27 -3.70 8.14
N GLU A 81 -26.00 -3.67 9.44
CA GLU A 81 -26.79 -4.44 10.40
C GLU A 81 -28.20 -3.86 10.44
N THR A 82 -29.11 -4.48 9.68
CA THR A 82 -30.53 -4.20 9.83
C THR A 82 -30.96 -4.76 11.18
N ARG A 83 -31.17 -3.87 12.16
CA ARG A 83 -31.90 -4.24 13.39
C ARG A 83 -33.27 -4.75 12.95
N GLY A 84 -33.45 -6.07 13.02
CA GLY A 84 -34.70 -6.71 12.65
C GLY A 84 -35.85 -6.08 13.42
N SER A 85 -36.87 -5.62 12.69
CA SER A 85 -38.18 -5.36 13.26
C SER A 85 -38.68 -6.67 13.90
N GLN A 86 -38.78 -6.69 15.22
CA GLN A 86 -39.62 -7.65 15.94
C GLN A 86 -41.09 -7.25 15.78
#